data_AF-A0A482VNQ1-F1
#
_entry.id   AF-A0A482VNQ1-F1
#
_cell.length_a   1.000
_cell.length_b   1.000
_cell.length_c   1.000
_cell.angle_alpha   90.00
_cell.angle_beta   90.00
_cell.angle_gamma   90.00
#
_symmetry.space_group_name_H-M   'P 1'
#
loop_
_entity.id
_entity.type
_entity.pdbx_description
1 polymer ?
#
loop_
_entity_poly.entity_id
_entity_poly.type
_entity_poly.pdbx_seq_one_letter_code
_entity_poly.pdbx_strand_id
1 'polypeptide(L)'
;MNVPSSQVLTKDSVTVSVDAVVYYRVSNATVSIANVENAHHSTRLLAQTTLRNIMGQRPLHEILSERESISQHMKALLDEATDSWGINVERVEIKDVRLPIQLQRAMAAEAEAAREARAKVIAAEGEQKASRALREASEVIGDSPAALQLRYLQ
;
A
#
# COMPACT_ATOMS: atom_id res chain seq x y z
N MET A 1 -15.54 10.55 -11.83
CA MET A 1 -15.32 9.99 -13.19
C MET A 1 -14.47 8.74 -13.07
N ASN A 2 -14.86 7.65 -13.72
CA ASN A 2 -14.04 6.42 -13.78
C ASN A 2 -12.95 6.54 -14.87
N VAL A 3 -11.73 6.16 -14.53
CA VAL A 3 -10.61 5.98 -15.47
C VAL A 3 -10.60 4.52 -15.90
N PRO A 4 -10.66 4.23 -17.21
CA PRO A 4 -10.70 2.86 -17.70
C PRO A 4 -9.43 2.08 -17.29
N SER A 5 -9.60 0.78 -17.08
CA SER A 5 -8.48 -0.07 -16.67
C SER A 5 -7.36 -0.06 -17.71
N SER A 6 -6.13 0.16 -17.26
CA SER A 6 -4.95 0.16 -18.12
C SER A 6 -3.99 -0.96 -17.72
N GLN A 7 -3.53 -1.69 -18.72
CA GLN A 7 -2.47 -2.67 -18.55
C GLN A 7 -1.12 -1.96 -18.61
N VAL A 8 -0.29 -2.16 -17.60
CA VAL A 8 0.99 -1.47 -17.42
C VAL A 8 2.04 -2.47 -16.96
N LEU A 9 3.27 -2.31 -17.44
CA LEU A 9 4.43 -3.01 -16.91
C LEU A 9 5.05 -2.13 -15.80
N THR A 10 5.15 -2.65 -14.59
CA THR A 10 5.80 -1.96 -13.47
C THR A 10 7.32 -1.91 -13.65
N LYS A 11 8.01 -1.13 -12.80
CA LYS A 11 9.48 -0.99 -12.83
C LYS A 11 10.22 -2.32 -12.68
N ASP A 12 9.65 -3.26 -11.96
CA ASP A 12 10.16 -4.61 -11.72
C ASP A 12 9.63 -5.66 -12.72
N SER A 13 9.16 -5.22 -13.89
CA SER A 13 8.70 -6.08 -15.00
C SER A 13 7.47 -6.93 -14.67
N VAL A 14 6.59 -6.47 -13.78
CA VAL A 14 5.31 -7.13 -13.52
C VAL A 14 4.21 -6.47 -14.33
N THR A 15 3.48 -7.30 -15.09
CA THR A 15 2.29 -6.85 -15.80
C THR A 15 1.12 -6.72 -14.83
N VAL A 16 0.58 -5.52 -14.65
CA VAL A 16 -0.58 -5.23 -13.80
C VAL A 16 -1.70 -4.57 -14.59
N SER A 17 -2.94 -4.76 -14.17
CA SER A 17 -4.10 -4.00 -14.66
C SER A 17 -4.64 -3.13 -13.54
N VAL A 18 -4.64 -1.82 -13.74
CA VAL A 18 -5.03 -0.85 -12.72
C VAL A 18 -6.18 0.02 -13.23
N ASP A 19 -7.18 0.26 -12.38
CA ASP A 19 -8.21 1.28 -12.59
C ASP A 19 -8.27 2.28 -11.43
N ALA A 20 -8.87 3.44 -11.71
CA ALA A 20 -8.91 4.56 -10.77
C ALA A 20 -10.18 5.38 -10.95
N VAL A 21 -10.50 6.19 -9.93
CA VAL A 21 -11.60 7.15 -9.93
C VAL A 21 -11.04 8.54 -9.65
N VAL A 22 -11.48 9.52 -10.43
CA VAL A 22 -11.13 10.93 -10.25
C VAL A 22 -12.39 11.71 -9.90
N TYR A 23 -12.36 12.40 -8.78
CA TYR A 23 -13.36 13.36 -8.33
C TYR A 23 -12.87 14.76 -8.66
N TYR A 24 -13.66 15.49 -9.44
CA TYR A 24 -13.35 16.85 -9.84
C TYR A 24 -14.65 17.65 -9.97
N ARG A 25 -14.50 18.96 -9.95
CA ARG A 25 -15.57 19.92 -10.25
C ARG A 25 -15.10 20.94 -11.27
N VAL A 26 -16.05 21.53 -11.98
CA VAL A 26 -15.77 22.67 -12.87
C VAL A 26 -15.67 23.92 -12.00
N SER A 27 -14.49 24.51 -11.92
CA SER A 27 -14.24 25.77 -11.20
C SER A 27 -14.61 26.98 -12.06
N ASN A 28 -14.41 26.90 -13.38
CA ASN A 28 -14.75 27.96 -14.33
C ASN A 28 -15.40 27.39 -15.60
N ALA A 29 -16.71 27.57 -15.72
CA ALA A 29 -17.49 27.05 -16.83
C ALA A 29 -17.12 27.67 -18.18
N THR A 30 -16.76 28.95 -18.22
CA THR A 30 -16.35 29.65 -19.45
C THR A 30 -15.05 29.06 -19.99
N VAL A 31 -14.06 28.85 -19.12
CA VAL A 31 -12.77 28.25 -19.47
C VAL A 31 -12.95 26.79 -19.91
N SER A 32 -13.80 26.03 -19.21
CA SER A 32 -14.06 24.62 -19.53
C SER A 32 -14.69 24.39 -20.90
N ILE A 33 -15.39 25.38 -21.46
CA ILE A 33 -16.00 25.30 -22.80
C ILE A 33 -15.07 25.91 -23.86
N ALA A 34 -14.34 26.97 -23.52
CA ALA A 34 -13.53 27.72 -24.48
C ALA A 34 -12.17 27.07 -24.78
N ASN A 35 -11.53 26.45 -23.79
CA ASN A 35 -10.13 26.02 -23.90
C ASN A 35 -9.94 24.58 -24.37
N VAL A 36 -11.02 23.79 -24.41
CA VAL A 36 -10.95 22.38 -24.80
C VAL A 36 -12.30 21.92 -25.34
N GLU A 37 -12.26 21.15 -26.43
CA GLU A 37 -13.47 20.67 -27.11
C GLU A 37 -14.36 19.83 -26.18
N ASN A 38 -13.75 19.01 -25.31
CA ASN A 38 -14.44 18.29 -24.25
C ASN A 38 -13.54 18.09 -23.03
N ALA A 39 -13.71 18.95 -22.02
CA ALA A 39 -12.89 18.94 -20.81
C ALA A 39 -12.96 17.61 -20.05
N HIS A 40 -14.13 16.97 -20.02
CA HIS A 40 -14.30 15.66 -19.39
C HIS A 40 -13.54 14.55 -20.12
N HIS A 41 -13.60 14.53 -21.45
CA HIS A 41 -12.88 13.55 -22.26
C HIS A 41 -11.36 13.73 -22.14
N SER A 42 -10.87 14.96 -22.28
CA SER A 42 -9.45 15.29 -22.16
C SER A 42 -8.92 14.96 -20.77
N THR A 43 -9.67 15.27 -19.71
CA THR A 43 -9.32 14.88 -18.32
C THR A 43 -9.24 13.37 -18.15
N ARG A 44 -10.13 12.60 -18.80
CA ARG A 44 -10.07 11.13 -18.76
C ARG A 44 -8.81 10.58 -19.42
N LEU A 45 -8.45 11.09 -20.60
CA LEU A 45 -7.25 10.67 -21.33
C LEU A 45 -5.97 11.02 -20.57
N LEU A 46 -5.94 12.22 -19.99
CA LEU A 46 -4.84 12.67 -19.16
C LEU A 46 -4.70 11.79 -17.92
N ALA A 47 -5.80 11.53 -17.20
CA ALA A 47 -5.81 10.62 -16.05
C ALA A 47 -5.30 9.22 -16.40
N GLN A 48 -5.68 8.68 -17.55
CA GLN A 48 -5.20 7.38 -18.02
C GLN A 48 -3.69 7.38 -18.30
N THR A 49 -3.19 8.44 -18.93
CA THR A 49 -1.76 8.59 -19.24
C THR A 49 -0.93 8.77 -17.97
N THR A 50 -1.39 9.61 -17.05
CA THR A 50 -0.75 9.84 -15.75
C THR A 50 -0.72 8.56 -14.92
N LEU A 51 -1.84 7.80 -14.88
CA LEU A 51 -1.90 6.51 -14.21
C LEU A 51 -0.86 5.55 -14.77
N ARG A 52 -0.78 5.41 -16.10
CA ARG A 52 0.20 4.53 -16.75
C ARG A 52 1.64 4.93 -16.41
N ASN A 53 1.95 6.23 -16.47
CA ASN A 53 3.30 6.73 -16.24
C ASN A 53 3.76 6.46 -14.80
N ILE A 54 2.93 6.76 -13.80
CA ILE A 54 3.31 6.55 -12.40
C ILE A 54 3.44 5.06 -12.08
N MET A 55 2.51 4.23 -12.58
CA MET A 55 2.58 2.77 -12.37
C MET A 55 3.83 2.16 -13.01
N GLY A 56 4.27 2.68 -14.17
CA GLY A 56 5.49 2.20 -14.83
C GLY A 56 6.79 2.59 -14.12
N GLN A 57 6.77 3.65 -13.31
CA GLN A 57 7.95 4.13 -12.58
C GLN A 57 8.11 3.51 -11.18
N ARG A 58 7.09 2.79 -10.70
CA ARG A 58 7.07 2.18 -9.37
C ARG A 58 7.16 0.66 -9.43
N PRO A 59 7.82 0.02 -8.47
CA PRO A 59 7.78 -1.44 -8.31
C PRO A 59 6.41 -1.89 -7.82
N LEU A 60 6.08 -3.18 -8.01
CA LEU A 60 4.78 -3.73 -7.65
C LEU A 60 4.45 -3.52 -6.17
N HIS A 61 5.42 -3.75 -5.28
CA HIS A 61 5.16 -3.69 -3.85
C HIS A 61 4.69 -2.30 -3.41
N GLU A 62 5.31 -1.22 -3.91
CA GLU A 62 4.87 0.16 -3.65
C GLU A 62 3.45 0.42 -4.17
N ILE A 63 3.09 -0.13 -5.33
CA ILE A 63 1.74 0.02 -5.88
C ILE A 63 0.69 -0.65 -4.97
N LEU A 64 1.06 -1.74 -4.31
CA LEU A 64 0.18 -2.44 -3.38
C LEU A 64 0.13 -1.80 -2.00
N SER A 65 1.26 -1.28 -1.48
CA SER A 65 1.36 -0.74 -0.11
C SER A 65 1.15 0.77 0.01
N GLU A 66 1.53 1.55 -1.00
CA GLU A 66 1.55 3.03 -0.96
C GLU A 66 0.45 3.67 -1.81
N ARG A 67 -0.73 3.06 -1.85
CA ARG A 67 -1.85 3.55 -2.69
C ARG A 67 -2.22 5.01 -2.42
N GLU A 68 -2.14 5.45 -1.16
CA GLU A 68 -2.44 6.83 -0.78
C GLU A 68 -1.42 7.82 -1.35
N SER A 69 -0.13 7.53 -1.20
CA SER A 69 0.97 8.33 -1.77
C SER A 69 0.83 8.47 -3.28
N ILE A 70 0.53 7.37 -3.97
CA ILE A 70 0.31 7.38 -5.43
C ILE A 70 -0.92 8.22 -5.79
N SER A 71 -2.02 8.08 -5.04
CA SER A 71 -3.24 8.83 -5.27
C SER A 71 -3.05 10.33 -5.07
N GLN A 72 -2.30 10.74 -4.04
CA GLN A 72 -1.96 12.14 -3.80
C GLN A 72 -1.07 12.72 -4.91
N HIS A 73 -0.05 11.95 -5.34
CA HIS A 73 0.81 12.36 -6.45
C HIS A 73 0.01 12.50 -7.76
N MET A 74 -0.87 11.55 -8.07
CA MET A 74 -1.78 11.65 -9.21
C MET A 74 -2.70 12.87 -9.12
N LYS A 75 -3.25 13.15 -7.93
CA LYS A 75 -4.10 14.32 -7.70
C LYS A 75 -3.34 15.60 -8.03
N ALA A 76 -2.11 15.76 -7.55
CA ALA A 76 -1.32 16.96 -7.80
C ALA A 76 -1.07 17.19 -9.29
N LEU A 77 -0.63 16.15 -10.01
CA LEU A 77 -0.35 16.25 -11.45
C LEU A 77 -1.61 16.54 -12.28
N LEU A 78 -2.74 15.92 -11.93
CA LEU A 78 -4.00 16.15 -12.64
C LEU A 78 -4.58 17.52 -12.35
N ASP A 79 -4.55 17.97 -11.10
CA ASP A 79 -5.05 19.29 -10.71
C ASP A 79 -4.28 20.40 -11.46
N GLU A 80 -2.95 20.33 -11.46
CA GLU A 80 -2.10 21.30 -12.16
C GLU A 80 -2.37 21.35 -13.67
N ALA A 81 -2.45 20.18 -14.32
CA ALA A 81 -2.65 20.12 -15.76
C ALA A 81 -4.09 20.51 -16.18
N THR A 82 -5.09 20.23 -15.34
CA THR A 82 -6.51 20.47 -15.65
C THR A 82 -7.01 21.86 -15.25
N ASP A 83 -6.22 22.63 -14.50
CA ASP A 83 -6.54 24.02 -14.13
C ASP A 83 -6.74 24.92 -15.36
N SER A 84 -5.93 24.70 -16.41
CA SER A 84 -6.07 25.39 -17.71
C SER A 84 -7.41 25.12 -18.42
N TRP A 85 -8.11 24.06 -18.04
CA TRP A 85 -9.44 23.70 -18.52
C TRP A 85 -10.56 24.11 -17.55
N GLY A 86 -10.25 24.86 -16.49
CA GLY A 86 -11.23 25.26 -15.48
C GLY A 86 -11.79 24.07 -14.69
N ILE A 87 -11.00 23.01 -14.54
CA ILE A 87 -11.32 21.83 -13.75
C ILE A 87 -10.44 21.83 -12.51
N ASN A 88 -11.06 21.61 -11.36
CA ASN A 88 -10.37 21.42 -10.08
C ASN A 88 -10.52 19.97 -9.63
N VAL A 89 -9.41 19.27 -9.44
CA VAL A 89 -9.38 17.86 -9.03
C VAL A 89 -9.34 17.80 -7.51
N GLU A 90 -10.40 17.25 -6.92
CA GLU A 90 -10.53 17.18 -5.46
C GLU A 90 -9.89 15.92 -4.89
N ARG A 91 -10.05 14.79 -5.59
CA ARG A 91 -9.55 13.49 -5.11
C ARG A 91 -9.29 12.54 -6.26
N VAL A 92 -8.26 11.72 -6.11
CA VAL A 92 -8.00 10.55 -6.94
C VAL A 92 -7.96 9.33 -6.03
N GLU A 93 -8.56 8.23 -6.47
CA GLU A 93 -8.52 6.95 -5.76
C GLU A 93 -8.15 5.83 -6.73
N ILE A 94 -7.16 5.04 -6.37
CA ILE A 94 -6.88 3.77 -7.04
C ILE A 94 -7.93 2.76 -6.56
N LYS A 95 -8.67 2.17 -7.51
CA LYS A 95 -9.75 1.24 -7.19
C LYS A 95 -9.19 -0.18 -7.07
N ASP A 96 -8.91 -0.84 -8.20
CA ASP A 96 -8.44 -2.21 -8.26
C ASP A 96 -7.05 -2.30 -8.92
N VAL A 97 -6.21 -3.16 -8.36
CA VAL A 97 -4.91 -3.57 -8.94
C VAL A 97 -4.99 -5.07 -9.14
N ARG A 98 -5.09 -5.50 -10.40
CA ARG A 98 -5.21 -6.91 -10.79
C ARG A 98 -3.88 -7.43 -11.29
N LEU A 99 -3.48 -8.57 -10.73
CA LEU A 99 -2.26 -9.30 -11.05
C LEU A 99 -2.58 -10.55 -11.88
N PRO A 100 -1.63 -11.07 -12.67
CA PRO A 100 -1.76 -12.38 -13.29
C PRO A 100 -1.94 -13.45 -12.21
N ILE A 101 -2.92 -14.34 -12.41
CA ILE A 101 -3.31 -15.34 -11.39
C ILE A 101 -2.13 -16.22 -10.94
N GLN A 102 -1.20 -16.51 -11.85
CA GLN A 102 0.00 -17.30 -11.55
C GLN A 102 0.92 -16.59 -10.57
N LEU A 103 1.17 -15.29 -10.78
CA LEU A 103 2.00 -14.48 -9.89
C LEU A 103 1.33 -14.27 -8.54
N GLN A 104 0.02 -14.01 -8.54
CA GLN A 104 -0.75 -13.86 -7.29
C GLN A 104 -0.65 -15.11 -6.41
N ARG A 105 -0.73 -16.31 -7.01
CA ARG A 105 -0.56 -17.58 -6.29
C ARG A 105 0.87 -17.76 -5.77
N ALA A 106 1.87 -17.44 -6.57
CA ALA A 106 3.28 -17.53 -6.16
C ALA A 106 3.58 -16.59 -4.97
N MET A 107 3.15 -15.34 -5.05
CA MET A 107 3.31 -14.36 -3.97
C MET A 107 2.58 -14.77 -2.70
N ALA A 108 1.37 -15.35 -2.82
CA ALA A 108 0.63 -15.85 -1.67
C ALA A 108 1.37 -17.01 -0.98
N ALA A 109 1.92 -17.94 -1.74
CA ALA A 109 2.71 -19.06 -1.21
C ALA A 109 4.01 -18.57 -0.54
N GLU A 110 4.71 -17.63 -1.16
CA GLU A 110 5.92 -17.01 -0.59
C GLU A 110 5.61 -16.25 0.70
N ALA A 111 4.53 -15.46 0.73
CA ALA A 111 4.11 -14.70 1.89
C ALA A 111 3.76 -15.62 3.07
N GLU A 112 3.08 -16.74 2.81
CA GLU A 112 2.75 -17.73 3.83
C GLU A 112 4.00 -18.40 4.39
N ALA A 113 4.93 -18.84 3.52
CA ALA A 113 6.19 -19.43 3.95
C ALA A 113 7.04 -18.44 4.78
N ALA A 114 7.12 -17.18 4.36
CA ALA A 114 7.81 -16.13 5.11
C ALA A 114 7.12 -15.82 6.45
N ARG A 115 5.80 -15.93 6.53
CA ARG A 115 5.03 -15.75 7.78
C ARG A 115 5.28 -16.90 8.74
N GLU A 116 5.27 -18.14 8.25
CA GLU A 116 5.56 -19.34 9.05
C GLU A 116 7.00 -19.33 9.58
N ALA A 117 7.97 -18.98 8.73
CA ALA A 117 9.37 -18.85 9.14
C ALA A 117 9.53 -17.80 10.25
N ARG A 118 8.91 -16.62 10.10
CA ARG A 118 8.91 -15.58 11.13
C ARG A 118 8.26 -16.03 12.44
N ALA A 119 7.15 -16.77 12.36
CA ALA A 119 6.49 -17.30 13.55
C ALA A 119 7.40 -18.25 14.33
N LYS A 120 8.15 -19.13 13.64
CA LYS A 120 9.12 -20.04 14.28
C LYS A 120 10.26 -19.28 14.97
N VAL A 121 10.78 -18.23 14.34
CA VAL A 121 11.83 -17.38 14.95
C VAL A 121 11.30 -16.71 16.22
N ILE A 122 10.11 -16.10 16.16
CA ILE A 122 9.49 -15.45 17.32
C ILE A 122 9.24 -16.45 18.46
N ALA A 123 8.80 -17.67 18.14
CA ALA A 123 8.59 -18.72 19.13
C ALA A 123 9.91 -19.13 19.81
N ALA A 124 10.97 -19.35 19.03
CA ALA A 124 12.29 -19.70 19.56
C ALA A 124 12.89 -18.58 20.42
N GLU A 125 12.78 -17.33 19.99
CA GLU A 125 13.20 -16.17 20.79
C GLU A 125 12.38 -16.03 22.08
N GLY A 126 11.07 -16.30 22.02
CA GLY A 126 10.18 -16.33 23.17
C GLY A 126 10.58 -17.41 24.18
N GLU A 127 10.86 -18.62 23.72
CA GLU A 127 11.31 -19.74 24.55
C GLU A 127 12.67 -19.46 25.19
N GLN A 128 13.60 -18.86 24.44
CA GLN A 128 14.90 -18.45 24.98
C GLN A 128 14.75 -17.40 26.09
N LYS A 129 13.91 -16.38 25.87
CA LYS A 129 13.63 -15.33 26.87
C LYS A 129 12.98 -15.92 28.12
N ALA A 130 11.99 -16.80 27.95
CA ALA A 130 11.34 -17.49 29.06
C ALA A 130 12.33 -18.34 29.87
N SER A 131 13.18 -19.09 29.19
CA SER A 131 14.21 -19.93 29.83
C SER A 131 15.22 -19.10 30.63
N ARG A 132 15.65 -17.94 30.10
CA ARG A 132 16.54 -17.02 30.83
C ARG A 132 15.86 -16.47 32.08
N ALA A 133 14.62 -15.99 31.97
CA ALA A 133 13.87 -15.47 33.11
C ALA A 133 13.66 -16.53 34.20
N LEU A 134 13.38 -17.78 33.82
CA LEU A 134 13.26 -18.89 34.77
C LEU A 134 14.59 -19.23 35.46
N ARG A 135 15.71 -19.17 34.73
CA ARG A 135 17.05 -19.39 35.31
C ARG A 135 17.38 -18.30 36.34
N GLU A 136 17.20 -17.03 35.97
CA GLU A 136 17.43 -15.90 36.87
C GLU A 136 16.55 -16.01 38.14
N ALA A 137 15.27 -16.34 37.98
CA ALA A 137 14.38 -16.57 39.12
C ALA A 137 14.85 -17.73 40.01
N SER A 138 15.39 -18.80 39.42
CA SER A 138 15.93 -19.95 40.15
C SER A 138 17.20 -19.60 40.93
N GLU A 139 18.10 -18.80 40.34
CA GLU A 139 19.32 -18.31 41.01
C GLU A 139 18.96 -17.44 42.22
N VAL A 140 18.03 -16.49 42.07
CA VAL A 140 17.54 -15.64 43.17
C VAL A 140 16.91 -16.45 44.30
N ILE A 141 16.15 -17.49 43.95
CA ILE A 141 15.56 -18.42 44.93
C ILE A 141 16.65 -19.23 45.65
N GLY A 142 17.67 -19.70 44.93
CA GLY A 142 18.78 -20.47 45.50
C GLY A 142 19.60 -19.67 46.52
N ASP A 143 19.82 -18.39 46.25
CA ASP A 143 20.55 -17.48 47.14
C ASP A 143 19.77 -17.14 48.43
N SER A 144 18.44 -17.32 48.45
CA SER A 144 17.60 -17.03 49.60
C SER A 144 16.65 -18.19 49.92
N PRO A 145 17.05 -19.14 50.79
CA PRO A 145 16.23 -20.31 51.14
C PRO A 145 14.83 -19.96 51.69
N ALA A 146 14.69 -18.79 52.33
CA ALA A 146 13.41 -18.28 52.84
C ALA A 146 12.45 -17.80 51.73
N ALA A 147 12.95 -17.51 50.52
CA ALA A 147 12.13 -17.01 49.40
C ALA A 147 11.12 -18.06 48.90
N LEU A 148 11.50 -19.35 48.86
CA LEU A 148 10.56 -20.44 48.54
C LEU A 148 9.45 -20.56 49.57
N GLN A 149 9.81 -20.40 50.84
CA GLN A 149 8.89 -20.55 51.96
C GLN A 149 7.84 -19.42 51.98
N LEU A 150 8.27 -18.18 51.69
CA LEU A 150 7.37 -17.03 51.52
C LEU A 150 6.43 -17.19 50.32
N ARG A 151 6.91 -17.71 49.19
CA ARG A 151 6.08 -17.99 48.01
C ARG A 151 5.04 -19.07 48.26
N TYR A 152 5.33 -20.06 49.10
CA TYR A 152 4.39 -21.14 49.45
C TYR A 152 3.28 -20.69 50.41
N LEU A 153 3.48 -19.58 51.13
CA LEU A 153 2.55 -19.02 52.11
C LEU A 153 1.59 -17.97 51.51
N GLN A 154 1.72 -17.66 50.21
CA GLN A 154 0.78 -16.84 49.44
C GLN A 154 -0.22 -17.73 48.70
#